data_AF-A0A166TMJ5-F1
#
_entry.id   AF-A0A166TMJ5-F1
#
_cell.length_a   1.000
_cell.length_b   1.000
_cell.length_c   1.000
_cell.angle_alpha   90.00
_cell.angle_beta   90.00
_cell.angle_gamma   90.00
#
_symmetry.space_group_name_H-M   'P 1'
#
loop_
_entity.id
_entity.type
_entity.pdbx_description
1 polymer ?
#
loop_
_entity_poly.entity_id
_entity_poly.type
_entity_poly.pdbx_seq_one_letter_code
_entity_poly.pdbx_strand_id
1 'polypeptide(L)'
;MYTRSTTTCVATARRARRATAKPSAPPQIRPQIPFHTPPTTSPVSASSTGPTFHTEHSSGSSTVFNIAGNCTNGKDRTSTTDYVRVNNAPIGIITRHFSGRNNELEGIRCTLHASDGNAVLTPHVVYGDAGIGKTQLALQFAKVEYANDTYSHIFYIPGTDARQGLENVLDIIHPSDIAHTIHNQGGLDQVQRWLAEPPPGVSWLLIVDHVTQASVNFLKANLPSKGGKILITTQSQEVAEAFGGTRVGLGPLVVDDAVDLLLSTAGVRSNLSSRVRAEPIVRYLNCLPVPIHQAGAYAQEAGGDLDLLLRTSPYSLAHFETSLDGYEHRSFAGMIESQFEHLRQDHPHAADLLKVLSHFDPTGIPVSMLVAGAESARMKLEGGRLAFTAAMRRDSTSEGLHTSHTFLDAIRLEDNLLNLLGQLRHLSLIHVDLLHTPSHSGTQAGVRPKESPKRTHVRMIRLNPFVRDVIREYSSQTASDGVWFSLAVDIIISAYSQSHHRCCQWCPYAPHIRSLLKWASVQHVHHAHRRLGLRYALHRLEKWNSHSFGQSTRESCEEFGSQMAFGGLTMVLCFAPVVAIYHI
;
A
#
# COMPACT_ATOMS: atom_id res chain seq x y z
N MET A 1 50.52 7.56 -55.64
CA MET A 1 51.46 8.70 -55.69
C MET A 1 50.68 9.94 -56.10
N TYR A 2 50.77 11.05 -55.34
CA TYR A 2 50.32 12.41 -55.71
C TYR A 2 48.84 12.58 -56.14
N THR A 3 48.23 13.78 -56.23
CA THR A 3 48.72 15.17 -56.10
C THR A 3 47.74 16.05 -55.30
N ARG A 4 48.20 17.22 -54.81
CA ARG A 4 47.38 18.29 -54.17
C ARG A 4 46.92 19.36 -55.20
N SER A 5 46.11 20.31 -54.69
CA SER A 5 46.09 21.79 -54.99
C SER A 5 44.76 22.31 -55.59
N THR A 6 43.89 23.00 -54.83
CA THR A 6 43.80 24.48 -54.56
C THR A 6 43.33 25.34 -55.76
N THR A 7 42.48 26.38 -55.63
CA THR A 7 42.03 27.12 -54.41
C THR A 7 40.47 27.25 -54.35
N THR A 8 39.69 28.34 -54.13
CA THR A 8 39.90 29.81 -53.95
C THR A 8 38.69 30.49 -53.23
N CYS A 9 38.93 31.66 -52.60
CA CYS A 9 38.10 32.87 -52.37
C CYS A 9 36.66 33.01 -52.98
N VAL A 10 35.68 33.75 -52.42
CA VAL A 10 35.51 34.63 -51.22
C VAL A 10 34.07 34.49 -50.65
N ALA A 11 33.86 34.66 -49.34
CA ALA A 11 32.56 35.11 -48.79
C ALA A 11 32.77 36.16 -47.67
N THR A 12 32.02 37.28 -47.70
CA THR A 12 32.24 38.44 -46.83
C THR A 12 31.50 38.36 -45.49
N ALA A 13 32.19 38.68 -44.40
CA ALA A 13 31.55 38.85 -43.09
C ALA A 13 30.93 40.26 -42.94
N ARG A 14 29.72 40.32 -42.36
CA ARG A 14 29.18 41.54 -41.72
C ARG A 14 28.48 41.16 -40.42
N ARG A 15 28.57 42.01 -39.40
CA ARG A 15 28.34 41.65 -37.98
C ARG A 15 27.36 42.61 -37.31
N ALA A 16 26.77 42.14 -36.20
CA ALA A 16 25.87 42.85 -35.28
C ALA A 16 24.40 42.93 -35.76
N ARG A 17 23.39 43.02 -34.86
CA ARG A 17 23.45 43.36 -33.42
C ARG A 17 22.85 42.27 -32.50
N ARG A 18 23.27 42.34 -31.23
CA ARG A 18 22.70 41.62 -30.09
C ARG A 18 21.31 42.20 -29.77
N ALA A 19 20.33 41.35 -29.49
CA ALA A 19 19.09 41.70 -28.81
C ALA A 19 18.82 40.66 -27.72
N THR A 20 18.42 41.11 -26.53
CA THR A 20 18.17 40.23 -25.37
C THR A 20 16.68 39.91 -25.24
N ALA A 21 16.33 38.62 -25.28
CA ALA A 21 14.99 38.13 -25.00
C ALA A 21 15.05 37.06 -23.89
N LYS A 22 13.98 36.95 -23.09
CA LYS A 22 13.84 35.91 -22.05
C LYS A 22 13.70 34.52 -22.69
N PRO A 23 14.13 33.44 -22.01
CA PRO A 23 13.67 32.10 -22.36
C PRO A 23 12.15 32.01 -22.12
N SER A 24 11.40 31.60 -23.14
CA SER A 24 9.98 31.28 -23.05
C SER A 24 9.77 29.88 -22.46
N ALA A 25 8.66 29.66 -21.77
CA ALA A 25 8.28 28.36 -21.22
C ALA A 25 8.02 27.30 -22.33
N PRO A 26 8.20 26.00 -22.04
CA PRO A 26 7.80 24.93 -22.96
C PRO A 26 6.27 24.90 -23.18
N PRO A 27 5.79 24.35 -24.31
CA PRO A 27 4.39 24.44 -24.70
C PRO A 27 3.48 23.53 -23.86
N GLN A 28 2.38 24.10 -23.34
CA GLN A 28 1.27 23.31 -22.83
C GLN A 28 0.41 22.82 -23.99
N ILE A 29 0.42 21.50 -24.24
CA ILE A 29 -0.57 20.85 -25.11
C ILE A 29 -1.86 20.72 -24.30
N ARG A 30 -2.93 21.40 -24.75
CA ARG A 30 -4.23 21.44 -24.07
C ARG A 30 -5.30 20.81 -24.96
N PRO A 31 -5.76 19.57 -24.67
CA PRO A 31 -6.92 19.00 -25.35
C PRO A 31 -8.15 19.89 -25.11
N GLN A 32 -8.87 20.23 -26.18
CA GLN A 32 -10.21 20.80 -26.06
C GLN A 32 -11.23 19.66 -26.09
N ILE A 33 -12.16 19.65 -25.14
CA ILE A 33 -13.31 18.75 -25.12
C ILE A 33 -14.56 19.63 -25.13
N PRO A 34 -15.53 19.43 -26.04
CA PRO A 34 -16.78 20.18 -26.04
C PRO A 34 -17.64 19.81 -24.83
N PHE A 35 -18.17 20.82 -24.13
CA PHE A 35 -19.20 20.60 -23.12
C PHE A 35 -20.55 20.33 -23.79
N HIS A 36 -21.06 19.10 -23.65
CA HIS A 36 -22.46 18.81 -23.95
C HIS A 36 -23.34 19.22 -22.77
N THR A 37 -24.26 20.16 -23.00
CA THR A 37 -25.25 20.62 -22.03
C THR A 37 -26.38 19.60 -21.86
N PRO A 38 -26.86 19.32 -20.65
CA PRO A 38 -28.05 18.50 -20.44
C PRO A 38 -29.32 19.21 -20.93
N PRO A 39 -30.33 18.51 -21.47
CA PRO A 39 -31.57 19.11 -21.91
C PRO A 39 -32.46 19.52 -20.72
N THR A 40 -32.98 20.75 -20.77
CA THR A 40 -33.85 21.33 -19.74
C THR A 40 -35.22 20.67 -19.69
N THR A 41 -35.71 20.36 -18.49
CA THR A 41 -37.10 19.92 -18.25
C THR A 41 -38.08 21.08 -18.34
N SER A 42 -39.21 20.87 -19.02
CA SER A 42 -40.40 21.75 -18.96
C SER A 42 -41.62 20.95 -18.47
N PRO A 43 -42.48 21.51 -17.60
CA PRO A 43 -43.56 20.75 -16.95
C PRO A 43 -44.86 20.74 -17.76
N VAL A 44 -45.57 19.61 -17.74
CA VAL A 44 -47.00 19.53 -18.06
C VAL A 44 -47.70 18.67 -17.01
N SER A 45 -48.83 19.16 -16.50
CA SER A 45 -49.63 18.53 -15.44
C SER A 45 -50.79 17.71 -15.99
N ALA A 46 -51.09 16.55 -15.40
CA ALA A 46 -52.42 15.95 -15.46
C ALA A 46 -52.73 15.08 -14.21
N SER A 47 -53.93 15.33 -13.69
CA SER A 47 -54.70 14.62 -12.64
C SER A 47 -54.48 13.12 -12.42
N SER A 48 -54.60 12.72 -11.16
CA SER A 48 -54.76 11.34 -10.68
C SER A 48 -56.13 10.73 -10.99
N THR A 49 -56.15 9.44 -11.33
CA THR A 49 -57.26 8.51 -11.04
C THR A 49 -56.71 7.13 -10.69
N GLY A 50 -57.08 6.59 -9.53
CA GLY A 50 -56.80 5.20 -9.15
C GLY A 50 -58.00 4.29 -9.47
N PRO A 51 -57.79 2.99 -9.74
CA PRO A 51 -58.90 2.05 -9.94
C PRO A 51 -59.51 1.62 -8.60
N THR A 52 -60.78 1.96 -8.40
CA THR A 52 -61.59 1.54 -7.24
C THR A 52 -61.94 0.05 -7.32
N PHE A 53 -61.95 -0.66 -6.19
CA PHE A 53 -62.48 -2.02 -6.10
C PHE A 53 -63.99 -2.05 -6.34
N HIS A 54 -64.47 -2.93 -7.21
CA HIS A 54 -65.88 -3.31 -7.32
C HIS A 54 -66.00 -4.83 -7.44
N THR A 55 -66.90 -5.41 -6.65
CA THR A 55 -67.25 -6.84 -6.66
C THR A 55 -68.77 -6.96 -6.49
N GLU A 56 -69.47 -7.55 -7.45
CA GLU A 56 -70.87 -7.95 -7.31
C GLU A 56 -71.09 -9.37 -7.85
N HIS A 57 -72.01 -10.11 -7.22
CA HIS A 57 -72.50 -11.42 -7.67
C HIS A 57 -73.57 -11.21 -8.79
N SER A 58 -74.05 -12.20 -9.56
CA SER A 58 -74.37 -13.58 -9.20
C SER A 58 -74.67 -14.50 -10.42
N SER A 59 -74.63 -15.82 -10.18
CA SER A 59 -75.47 -16.88 -10.80
C SER A 59 -75.57 -17.05 -12.33
N GLY A 60 -75.14 -18.21 -12.87
CA GLY A 60 -75.36 -18.52 -14.29
C GLY A 60 -74.97 -19.91 -14.84
N SER A 61 -75.63 -20.99 -14.36
CA SER A 61 -75.66 -22.33 -14.99
C SER A 61 -74.33 -23.13 -15.11
N SER A 62 -74.44 -24.39 -15.52
CA SER A 62 -73.36 -25.39 -15.53
C SER A 62 -72.98 -25.87 -16.94
N THR A 63 -71.69 -26.18 -17.13
CA THR A 63 -71.28 -27.44 -17.80
C THR A 63 -69.81 -27.74 -17.52
N VAL A 64 -69.52 -28.94 -17.00
CA VAL A 64 -68.15 -29.48 -16.94
C VAL A 64 -67.91 -30.30 -18.21
N PHE A 65 -67.00 -29.84 -19.05
CA PHE A 65 -66.47 -30.63 -20.16
C PHE A 65 -65.08 -31.16 -19.82
N ASN A 66 -64.99 -32.46 -19.62
CA ASN A 66 -63.74 -33.20 -19.58
C ASN A 66 -63.84 -34.35 -20.58
N ILE A 67 -63.26 -34.19 -21.77
CA ILE A 67 -63.25 -35.20 -22.84
C ILE A 67 -61.79 -35.41 -23.23
N ALA A 68 -61.35 -36.67 -23.14
CA ALA A 68 -59.95 -37.05 -23.03
C ALA A 68 -59.10 -36.80 -24.29
N GLY A 69 -57.86 -36.37 -24.07
CA GLY A 69 -56.71 -36.69 -24.92
C GLY A 69 -55.69 -37.44 -24.07
N ASN A 70 -55.69 -38.78 -24.12
CA ASN A 70 -54.90 -39.61 -23.19
C ASN A 70 -53.59 -40.12 -23.82
N CYS A 71 -52.54 -40.17 -23.01
CA CYS A 71 -51.26 -40.85 -23.24
C CYS A 71 -50.56 -40.68 -24.61
N THR A 72 -49.48 -39.90 -24.61
CA THR A 72 -48.17 -40.52 -24.90
C THR A 72 -47.22 -40.27 -23.74
N ASN A 73 -46.50 -41.30 -23.29
CA ASN A 73 -45.33 -41.11 -22.44
C ASN A 73 -44.17 -40.63 -23.32
N GLY A 74 -44.27 -39.39 -23.79
CA GLY A 74 -43.09 -38.66 -24.22
C GLY A 74 -42.13 -38.61 -23.03
N LYS A 75 -40.88 -39.03 -23.24
CA LYS A 75 -39.82 -38.56 -22.36
C LYS A 75 -39.73 -37.07 -22.61
N ASP A 76 -40.27 -36.26 -21.71
CA ASP A 76 -39.78 -34.91 -21.54
C ASP A 76 -38.28 -35.05 -21.30
N ARG A 77 -37.51 -34.75 -22.35
CA ARG A 77 -36.11 -34.39 -22.18
C ARG A 77 -36.18 -33.19 -21.25
N THR A 78 -35.76 -33.37 -20.00
CA THR A 78 -35.32 -32.25 -19.17
C THR A 78 -34.43 -31.41 -20.06
N SER A 79 -34.90 -30.22 -20.42
CA SER A 79 -34.08 -29.24 -21.09
C SER A 79 -32.98 -28.93 -20.11
N THR A 80 -31.82 -29.56 -20.28
CA THR A 80 -30.58 -29.10 -19.70
C THR A 80 -30.45 -27.67 -20.20
N THR A 81 -30.73 -26.71 -19.33
CA THR A 81 -30.21 -25.37 -19.49
C THR A 81 -28.71 -25.55 -19.46
N ASP A 82 -28.11 -25.62 -20.65
CA ASP A 82 -26.67 -25.70 -20.81
C ASP A 82 -26.11 -24.41 -20.19
N TYR A 83 -25.64 -24.52 -18.95
CA TYR A 83 -25.11 -23.41 -18.17
C TYR A 83 -23.86 -22.92 -18.88
N VAL A 84 -24.06 -21.90 -19.73
CA VAL A 84 -23.03 -21.29 -20.58
C VAL A 84 -21.86 -20.90 -19.69
N ARG A 85 -20.65 -21.28 -20.09
CA ARG A 85 -19.46 -20.96 -19.32
C ARG A 85 -19.28 -19.45 -19.22
N VAL A 86 -19.06 -18.95 -18.02
CA VAL A 86 -18.87 -17.51 -17.75
C VAL A 86 -17.57 -17.25 -17.02
N ASN A 87 -16.93 -16.15 -17.37
CA ASN A 87 -15.84 -15.55 -16.59
C ASN A 87 -16.04 -14.04 -16.58
N ASN A 88 -16.53 -13.48 -15.47
CA ASN A 88 -16.70 -12.03 -15.33
C ASN A 88 -15.45 -11.33 -14.77
N ALA A 89 -14.36 -12.07 -14.52
CA ALA A 89 -13.13 -11.45 -14.03
C ALA A 89 -12.58 -10.46 -15.07
N PRO A 90 -12.05 -9.30 -14.65
CA PRO A 90 -11.57 -8.27 -15.57
C PRO A 90 -10.20 -8.65 -16.18
N ILE A 91 -10.17 -9.70 -17.00
CA ILE A 91 -8.97 -10.26 -17.65
C ILE A 91 -8.23 -9.22 -18.51
N GLY A 92 -8.93 -8.19 -19.01
CA GLY A 92 -8.33 -7.06 -19.73
C GLY A 92 -7.40 -6.17 -18.90
N ILE A 93 -7.49 -6.23 -17.56
CA ILE A 93 -6.64 -5.48 -16.62
C ILE A 93 -5.30 -6.21 -16.38
N ILE A 94 -5.13 -7.45 -16.85
CA ILE A 94 -3.87 -8.18 -16.72
C ILE A 94 -2.78 -7.49 -17.53
N THR A 95 -1.65 -7.14 -16.88
CA THR A 95 -0.54 -6.49 -17.58
C THR A 95 0.07 -7.41 -18.64
N ARG A 96 0.51 -6.80 -19.74
CA ARG A 96 1.29 -7.47 -20.80
C ARG A 96 2.65 -7.99 -20.28
N HIS A 97 3.12 -7.44 -19.15
CA HIS A 97 4.41 -7.75 -18.55
C HIS A 97 4.22 -8.36 -17.17
N PHE A 98 3.98 -9.67 -17.13
CA PHE A 98 3.94 -10.48 -15.92
C PHE A 98 5.21 -11.33 -15.84
N SER A 99 5.82 -11.47 -14.66
CA SER A 99 7.09 -12.18 -14.48
C SER A 99 7.18 -12.77 -13.07
N GLY A 100 7.91 -13.89 -12.92
CA GLY A 100 7.96 -14.67 -11.69
C GLY A 100 6.62 -15.31 -11.32
N ARG A 101 6.39 -15.46 -10.01
CA ARG A 101 5.14 -15.94 -9.39
C ARG A 101 4.67 -17.37 -9.74
N ASN A 102 5.44 -18.14 -10.52
CA ASN A 102 5.08 -19.50 -10.90
C ASN A 102 4.85 -20.41 -9.67
N ASN A 103 5.73 -20.32 -8.66
CA ASN A 103 5.61 -21.11 -7.43
C ASN A 103 4.33 -20.79 -6.66
N GLU A 104 3.94 -19.51 -6.61
CA GLU A 104 2.70 -19.06 -5.97
C GLU A 104 1.44 -19.46 -6.76
N LEU A 105 1.49 -19.45 -8.10
CA LEU A 105 0.42 -19.96 -8.96
C LEU A 105 0.22 -21.48 -8.77
N GLU A 106 1.30 -22.27 -8.78
CA GLU A 106 1.23 -23.71 -8.47
C GLU A 106 0.75 -23.96 -7.04
N GLY A 107 1.19 -23.13 -6.07
CA GLY A 107 0.73 -23.21 -4.68
C GLY A 107 -0.78 -22.98 -4.52
N ILE A 108 -1.34 -22.00 -5.23
CA ILE A 108 -2.79 -21.78 -5.31
C ILE A 108 -3.47 -23.00 -5.95
N ARG A 109 -2.96 -23.48 -7.10
CA ARG A 109 -3.51 -24.65 -7.81
C ARG A 109 -3.55 -25.89 -6.91
N CYS A 110 -2.41 -26.31 -6.39
CA CYS A 110 -2.30 -27.52 -5.55
C CYS A 110 -3.21 -27.46 -4.32
N THR A 111 -3.34 -26.31 -3.65
CA THR A 111 -4.12 -26.20 -2.42
C THR A 111 -5.63 -26.10 -2.67
N LEU A 112 -6.06 -25.48 -3.77
CA LEU A 112 -7.46 -25.51 -4.18
C LEU A 112 -7.88 -26.91 -4.63
N HIS A 113 -7.07 -27.62 -5.44
CA HIS A 113 -7.40 -28.98 -5.91
C HIS A 113 -7.19 -30.09 -4.87
N ALA A 114 -6.38 -29.89 -3.83
CA ALA A 114 -6.27 -30.86 -2.73
C ALA A 114 -7.55 -30.98 -1.88
N SER A 115 -8.42 -29.96 -1.92
CA SER A 115 -9.64 -29.89 -1.10
C SER A 115 -10.86 -30.54 -1.78
N ASP A 116 -10.70 -31.79 -2.25
CA ASP A 116 -11.73 -32.57 -2.95
C ASP A 116 -12.18 -33.79 -2.12
N GLY A 117 -13.34 -33.65 -1.45
CA GLY A 117 -14.02 -34.73 -0.73
C GLY A 117 -14.25 -34.43 0.76
N ASN A 118 -15.51 -34.16 1.14
CA ASN A 118 -16.04 -33.99 2.51
C ASN A 118 -15.38 -32.94 3.45
N ALA A 119 -14.28 -32.30 3.07
CA ALA A 119 -13.75 -31.15 3.81
C ALA A 119 -14.69 -29.94 3.70
N VAL A 120 -14.79 -29.14 4.78
CA VAL A 120 -15.44 -27.82 4.74
C VAL A 120 -14.66 -26.92 3.79
N LEU A 121 -15.37 -26.20 2.92
CA LEU A 121 -14.75 -25.24 2.02
C LEU A 121 -14.07 -24.13 2.82
N THR A 122 -12.75 -24.05 2.72
CA THR A 122 -11.94 -22.97 3.30
C THR A 122 -11.34 -22.14 2.17
N PRO A 123 -11.41 -20.79 2.23
CA PRO A 123 -10.76 -19.96 1.22
C PRO A 123 -9.24 -20.15 1.20
N HIS A 124 -8.64 -20.10 0.01
CA HIS A 124 -7.24 -19.77 -0.13
C HIS A 124 -7.10 -18.25 -0.05
N VAL A 125 -6.21 -17.71 0.80
CA VAL A 125 -6.03 -16.27 0.98
C VAL A 125 -4.63 -15.81 0.60
N VAL A 126 -4.55 -14.91 -0.40
CA VAL A 126 -3.33 -14.25 -0.84
C VAL A 126 -3.23 -12.87 -0.17
N TYR A 127 -2.16 -12.63 0.60
CA TYR A 127 -1.96 -11.37 1.32
C TYR A 127 -0.57 -10.75 1.11
N GLY A 128 -0.37 -9.50 1.56
CA GLY A 128 0.90 -8.77 1.42
C GLY A 128 0.71 -7.30 1.00
N ASP A 129 1.81 -6.57 0.86
CA ASP A 129 1.85 -5.11 0.65
C ASP A 129 1.05 -4.56 -0.55
N ALA A 130 0.79 -3.25 -0.53
CA ALA A 130 0.28 -2.50 -1.68
C ALA A 130 1.23 -2.62 -2.89
N GLY A 131 0.69 -2.79 -4.11
CA GLY A 131 1.49 -2.93 -5.33
C GLY A 131 2.27 -4.24 -5.48
N ILE A 132 2.11 -5.24 -4.59
CA ILE A 132 2.87 -6.50 -4.61
C ILE A 132 2.39 -7.55 -5.65
N GLY A 133 1.30 -7.24 -6.38
CA GLY A 133 0.78 -8.05 -7.49
C GLY A 133 -0.38 -9.00 -7.17
N LYS A 134 -1.02 -8.91 -5.99
CA LYS A 134 -2.11 -9.83 -5.55
C LYS A 134 -3.23 -10.02 -6.58
N THR A 135 -3.86 -8.92 -7.01
CA THR A 135 -4.93 -8.92 -8.02
C THR A 135 -4.46 -9.51 -9.35
N GLN A 136 -3.24 -9.19 -9.79
CA GLN A 136 -2.65 -9.75 -11.02
C GLN A 136 -2.43 -11.26 -10.91
N LEU A 137 -2.01 -11.76 -9.74
CA LEU A 137 -1.88 -13.20 -9.48
C LEU A 137 -3.23 -13.91 -9.57
N ALA A 138 -4.27 -13.35 -8.95
CA ALA A 138 -5.62 -13.90 -8.97
C ALA A 138 -6.26 -13.88 -10.38
N LEU A 139 -6.11 -12.78 -11.12
CA LEU A 139 -6.59 -12.66 -12.51
C LEU A 139 -5.82 -13.58 -13.47
N GLN A 140 -4.50 -13.73 -13.30
CA GLN A 140 -3.69 -14.64 -14.11
C GLN A 140 -4.05 -16.11 -13.81
N PHE A 141 -4.31 -16.46 -12.55
CA PHE A 141 -4.85 -17.77 -12.19
C PHE A 141 -6.22 -18.02 -12.85
N ALA A 142 -7.16 -17.07 -12.74
CA ALA A 142 -8.47 -17.14 -13.38
C ALA A 142 -8.38 -17.34 -14.90
N LYS A 143 -7.50 -16.59 -15.57
CA LYS A 143 -7.28 -16.69 -17.02
C LYS A 143 -6.82 -18.09 -17.43
N VAL A 144 -5.86 -18.66 -16.70
CA VAL A 144 -5.30 -19.98 -17.00
C VAL A 144 -6.31 -21.08 -16.71
N GLU A 145 -6.96 -21.08 -15.55
CA GLU A 145 -7.91 -22.13 -15.18
C GLU A 145 -9.24 -22.08 -15.95
N TYR A 146 -9.60 -20.92 -16.52
CA TYR A 146 -10.69 -20.84 -17.49
C TYR A 146 -10.28 -21.38 -18.88
N ALA A 147 -9.05 -21.13 -19.31
CA ALA A 147 -8.53 -21.63 -20.59
C ALA A 147 -8.21 -23.14 -20.58
N ASN A 148 -7.99 -23.72 -19.39
CA ASN A 148 -7.76 -25.15 -19.17
C ASN A 148 -9.06 -25.96 -18.92
N ASP A 149 -10.22 -25.32 -19.01
CA ASP A 149 -11.55 -25.88 -18.71
C ASP A 149 -11.76 -26.37 -17.26
N THR A 150 -10.81 -26.11 -16.35
CA THR A 150 -10.88 -26.43 -14.91
C THR A 150 -12.13 -25.85 -14.25
N TYR A 151 -12.42 -24.57 -14.52
CA TYR A 151 -13.63 -23.90 -14.05
C TYR A 151 -14.55 -23.57 -15.22
N SER A 152 -15.79 -24.06 -15.14
CA SER A 152 -16.88 -23.67 -16.03
C SER A 152 -17.36 -22.24 -15.75
N HIS A 153 -17.31 -21.80 -14.50
CA HIS A 153 -17.74 -20.48 -14.04
C HIS A 153 -16.66 -19.80 -13.20
N ILE A 154 -16.31 -18.56 -13.50
CA ILE A 154 -15.47 -17.72 -12.63
C ILE A 154 -16.21 -16.43 -12.29
N PHE A 155 -16.38 -16.22 -10.99
CA PHE A 155 -16.97 -15.02 -10.41
C PHE A 155 -15.87 -14.20 -9.76
N TYR A 156 -15.81 -12.92 -10.08
CA TYR A 156 -14.92 -11.92 -9.50
C TYR A 156 -15.78 -10.84 -8.86
N ILE A 157 -15.53 -10.56 -7.59
CA ILE A 157 -16.25 -9.54 -6.81
C ILE A 157 -15.26 -8.64 -6.06
N PRO A 158 -15.55 -7.33 -5.94
CA PRO A 158 -14.76 -6.44 -5.09
C PRO A 158 -15.05 -6.73 -3.63
N GLY A 159 -14.02 -7.02 -2.85
CA GLY A 159 -14.12 -7.25 -1.40
C GLY A 159 -14.54 -6.01 -0.62
N THR A 160 -14.34 -4.81 -1.18
CA THR A 160 -14.85 -3.53 -0.64
C THR A 160 -16.37 -3.40 -0.73
N ASP A 161 -17.01 -4.00 -1.75
CA ASP A 161 -18.46 -4.12 -1.89
C ASP A 161 -18.86 -5.58 -2.10
N ALA A 162 -18.52 -6.39 -1.10
CA ALA A 162 -18.77 -7.83 -1.12
C ALA A 162 -20.27 -8.17 -1.17
N ARG A 163 -21.17 -7.26 -0.76
CA ARG A 163 -22.62 -7.50 -0.82
C ARG A 163 -23.12 -7.37 -2.25
N GLN A 164 -22.96 -6.19 -2.87
CA GLN A 164 -23.42 -6.01 -4.25
C GLN A 164 -22.68 -6.98 -5.18
N GLY A 165 -21.39 -7.22 -4.91
CA GLY A 165 -20.60 -8.25 -5.58
C GLY A 165 -21.24 -9.64 -5.55
N LEU A 166 -21.67 -10.13 -4.37
CA LEU A 166 -22.37 -11.42 -4.27
C LEU A 166 -23.77 -11.38 -4.90
N GLU A 167 -24.55 -10.31 -4.71
CA GLU A 167 -25.90 -10.21 -5.29
C GLU A 167 -25.85 -10.24 -6.83
N ASN A 168 -24.90 -9.54 -7.45
CA ASN A 168 -24.64 -9.55 -8.90
C ASN A 168 -24.25 -10.94 -9.46
N VAL A 169 -23.89 -11.92 -8.62
CA VAL A 169 -23.62 -13.30 -9.08
C VAL A 169 -24.89 -13.96 -9.61
N LEU A 170 -26.08 -13.60 -9.10
CA LEU A 170 -27.36 -14.11 -9.65
C LEU A 170 -27.60 -13.63 -11.08
N ASP A 171 -27.37 -12.35 -11.36
CA ASP A 171 -27.56 -11.75 -12.68
C ASP A 171 -26.68 -12.44 -13.74
N ILE A 172 -25.50 -12.90 -13.33
CA ILE A 172 -24.55 -13.66 -14.16
C ILE A 172 -25.03 -15.11 -14.38
N ILE A 173 -25.61 -15.76 -13.36
CA ILE A 173 -26.12 -17.15 -13.42
C ILE A 173 -27.45 -17.23 -14.17
N HIS A 174 -28.27 -16.18 -14.13
CA HIS A 174 -29.61 -16.13 -14.72
C HIS A 174 -29.80 -14.90 -15.62
N PRO A 175 -29.15 -14.82 -16.81
CA PRO A 175 -29.21 -13.64 -17.69
C PRO A 175 -30.55 -13.41 -18.43
N SER A 176 -31.64 -14.03 -17.96
CA SER A 176 -32.95 -14.03 -18.61
C SER A 176 -33.61 -12.65 -18.56
N ASP A 177 -34.12 -12.18 -19.70
CA ASP A 177 -34.72 -10.85 -19.84
C ASP A 177 -35.78 -10.52 -18.76
N ILE A 178 -35.50 -9.47 -18.00
CA ILE A 178 -36.49 -8.69 -17.23
C ILE A 178 -37.29 -9.53 -16.21
N ALA A 179 -36.57 -10.19 -15.29
CA ALA A 179 -37.11 -10.51 -13.95
C ALA A 179 -37.24 -9.24 -13.08
N HIS A 180 -38.01 -8.25 -13.56
CA HIS A 180 -38.30 -7.02 -12.81
C HIS A 180 -39.03 -7.39 -11.52
N THR A 181 -38.64 -6.77 -10.40
CA THR A 181 -38.87 -7.30 -9.03
C THR A 181 -38.29 -8.72 -8.90
N ILE A 182 -37.17 -8.86 -8.20
CA ILE A 182 -37.25 -8.96 -6.74
C ILE A 182 -35.99 -8.35 -6.05
N HIS A 183 -36.11 -7.10 -5.58
CA HIS A 183 -35.20 -6.52 -4.57
C HIS A 183 -35.62 -6.98 -3.15
N ASN A 184 -36.01 -8.25 -2.99
CA ASN A 184 -36.43 -8.80 -1.70
C ASN A 184 -35.20 -9.25 -0.89
N GLN A 185 -35.41 -9.41 0.40
CA GLN A 185 -34.42 -9.73 1.43
C GLN A 185 -33.91 -11.19 1.38
N GLY A 186 -33.72 -11.76 0.18
CA GLY A 186 -33.37 -13.17 -0.05
C GLY A 186 -32.45 -13.45 -1.25
N GLY A 187 -31.93 -12.41 -1.93
CA GLY A 187 -30.96 -12.59 -3.02
C GLY A 187 -29.69 -13.32 -2.54
N LEU A 188 -29.11 -12.88 -1.42
CA LEU A 188 -27.94 -13.52 -0.80
C LEU A 188 -28.18 -15.00 -0.46
N ASP A 189 -29.37 -15.37 0.03
CA ASP A 189 -29.72 -16.78 0.31
C ASP A 189 -29.75 -17.64 -0.97
N GLN A 190 -30.16 -17.05 -2.10
CA GLN A 190 -30.17 -17.72 -3.40
C GLN A 190 -28.74 -17.86 -3.96
N VAL A 191 -27.89 -16.83 -3.84
CA VAL A 191 -26.46 -16.90 -4.18
C VAL A 191 -25.77 -18.00 -3.38
N GLN A 192 -25.94 -17.99 -2.05
CA GLN A 192 -25.36 -18.97 -1.14
C GLN A 192 -25.80 -20.39 -1.49
N ARG A 193 -27.10 -20.60 -1.77
CA ARG A 193 -27.62 -21.92 -2.15
C ARG A 193 -27.05 -22.41 -3.48
N TRP A 194 -27.00 -21.56 -4.51
CA TRP A 194 -26.45 -21.94 -5.81
C TRP A 194 -24.94 -22.25 -5.72
N LEU A 195 -24.17 -21.45 -4.98
CA LEU A 195 -22.75 -21.70 -4.80
C LEU A 195 -22.52 -23.00 -3.99
N ALA A 196 -23.31 -23.25 -2.94
CA ALA A 196 -23.19 -24.44 -2.10
C ALA A 196 -23.68 -25.73 -2.79
N GLU A 197 -24.65 -25.63 -3.71
CA GLU A 197 -25.28 -26.74 -4.43
C GLU A 197 -25.38 -26.42 -5.93
N PRO A 198 -24.24 -26.32 -6.63
CA PRO A 198 -24.22 -25.92 -8.02
C PRO A 198 -24.79 -27.02 -8.94
N PRO A 199 -25.32 -26.67 -10.13
CA PRO A 199 -25.87 -27.64 -11.07
C PRO A 199 -24.85 -28.73 -11.48
N PRO A 200 -25.30 -29.96 -11.82
CA PRO A 200 -24.41 -31.02 -12.30
C PRO A 200 -23.56 -30.57 -13.49
N GLY A 201 -22.24 -30.74 -13.38
CA GLY A 201 -21.27 -30.28 -14.38
C GLY A 201 -20.72 -28.86 -14.16
N VAL A 202 -21.24 -28.10 -13.19
CA VAL A 202 -20.71 -26.76 -12.86
C VAL A 202 -19.57 -26.85 -11.84
N SER A 203 -18.35 -26.60 -12.31
CA SER A 203 -17.21 -26.21 -11.48
C SER A 203 -17.07 -24.69 -11.43
N TRP A 204 -17.04 -24.09 -10.23
CA TRP A 204 -16.93 -22.65 -10.05
C TRP A 204 -15.76 -22.19 -9.17
N LEU A 205 -15.20 -21.02 -9.49
CA LEU A 205 -14.22 -20.28 -8.69
C LEU A 205 -14.78 -18.90 -8.34
N LEU A 206 -14.77 -18.54 -7.06
CA LEU A 206 -15.10 -17.20 -6.57
C LEU A 206 -13.82 -16.48 -6.14
N ILE A 207 -13.53 -15.34 -6.77
CA ILE A 207 -12.43 -14.44 -6.44
C ILE A 207 -13.00 -13.22 -5.72
N VAL A 208 -12.57 -13.01 -4.49
CA VAL A 208 -12.91 -11.83 -3.68
C VAL A 208 -11.63 -10.98 -3.55
N ASP A 209 -11.44 -10.01 -4.44
CA ASP A 209 -10.22 -9.20 -4.47
C ASP A 209 -10.31 -8.00 -3.52
N HIS A 210 -9.21 -7.62 -2.87
CA HIS A 210 -9.14 -6.44 -1.98
C HIS A 210 -10.12 -6.49 -0.78
N VAL A 211 -10.23 -7.63 -0.09
CA VAL A 211 -11.00 -7.75 1.16
C VAL A 211 -10.38 -6.88 2.26
N THR A 212 -11.22 -6.06 2.90
CA THR A 212 -10.85 -5.18 4.01
C THR A 212 -11.38 -5.72 5.35
N GLN A 213 -10.97 -5.11 6.46
CA GLN A 213 -11.39 -5.51 7.81
C GLN A 213 -12.90 -5.37 8.05
N ALA A 214 -13.57 -4.42 7.37
CA ALA A 214 -15.02 -4.24 7.45
C ALA A 214 -15.79 -5.43 6.84
N SER A 215 -15.31 -5.95 5.71
CA SER A 215 -15.98 -7.00 4.94
C SER A 215 -15.86 -8.40 5.54
N VAL A 216 -14.92 -8.63 6.47
CA VAL A 216 -14.64 -9.94 7.07
C VAL A 216 -15.90 -10.58 7.68
N ASN A 217 -16.67 -9.83 8.47
CA ASN A 217 -17.84 -10.37 9.16
C ASN A 217 -18.97 -10.72 8.18
N PHE A 218 -19.15 -9.91 7.14
CA PHE A 218 -20.13 -10.20 6.09
C PHE A 218 -19.73 -11.44 5.29
N LEU A 219 -18.49 -11.51 4.79
CA LEU A 219 -17.99 -12.64 4.01
C LEU A 219 -18.02 -13.95 4.81
N LYS A 220 -17.63 -13.95 6.09
CA LYS A 220 -17.74 -15.13 6.96
C LYS A 220 -19.15 -15.67 7.14
N ALA A 221 -20.16 -14.81 7.03
CA ALA A 221 -21.57 -15.17 7.18
C ALA A 221 -22.27 -15.49 5.84
N ASN A 222 -21.68 -15.14 4.70
CA ASN A 222 -22.32 -15.20 3.37
C ASN A 222 -21.53 -15.98 2.31
N LEU A 223 -20.30 -16.44 2.61
CA LEU A 223 -19.58 -17.39 1.76
C LEU A 223 -20.07 -18.83 2.04
N PRO A 224 -20.17 -19.69 1.00
CA PRO A 224 -20.63 -21.06 1.14
C PRO A 224 -19.63 -21.95 1.90
N SER A 225 -20.13 -22.99 2.57
CA SER A 225 -19.32 -23.97 3.33
C SER A 225 -18.96 -25.23 2.54
N LYS A 226 -19.42 -25.33 1.29
CA LYS A 226 -19.22 -26.44 0.34
C LYS A 226 -19.36 -25.93 -1.10
N GLY A 227 -19.00 -26.75 -2.09
CA GLY A 227 -19.10 -26.40 -3.51
C GLY A 227 -17.96 -25.52 -4.01
N GLY A 228 -17.58 -25.66 -5.29
CA GLY A 228 -16.57 -24.83 -5.96
C GLY A 228 -15.26 -24.62 -5.19
N LYS A 229 -14.65 -23.44 -5.39
CA LYS A 229 -13.38 -22.99 -4.80
C LYS A 229 -13.42 -21.48 -4.54
N ILE A 230 -12.78 -21.01 -3.46
CA ILE A 230 -12.72 -19.57 -3.11
C ILE A 230 -11.26 -19.11 -3.02
N LEU A 231 -10.95 -18.02 -3.71
CA LEU A 231 -9.68 -17.29 -3.65
C LEU A 231 -9.94 -15.87 -3.13
N ILE A 232 -9.38 -15.52 -1.98
CA ILE A 232 -9.46 -14.17 -1.42
C ILE A 232 -8.12 -13.47 -1.64
N THR A 233 -8.14 -12.18 -1.99
CA THR A 233 -6.97 -11.31 -1.82
C THR A 233 -7.24 -10.24 -0.77
N THR A 234 -6.22 -9.88 0.01
CA THR A 234 -6.29 -8.80 0.99
C THR A 234 -4.93 -8.14 1.14
N GLN A 235 -4.87 -6.91 1.65
CA GLN A 235 -3.59 -6.32 2.04
C GLN A 235 -3.18 -6.84 3.42
N SER A 236 -4.10 -6.76 4.39
CA SER A 236 -3.84 -7.04 5.80
C SER A 236 -3.66 -8.52 6.12
N GLN A 237 -2.56 -8.85 6.81
CA GLN A 237 -2.33 -10.19 7.37
C GLN A 237 -3.42 -10.60 8.39
N GLU A 238 -3.98 -9.66 9.16
CA GLU A 238 -4.99 -9.95 10.19
C GLU A 238 -6.34 -10.34 9.55
N VAL A 239 -6.68 -9.69 8.43
CA VAL A 239 -7.81 -10.09 7.57
C VAL A 239 -7.58 -11.49 7.01
N ALA A 240 -6.35 -11.82 6.59
CA ALA A 240 -6.05 -13.16 6.10
C ALA A 240 -6.14 -14.23 7.20
N GLU A 241 -5.60 -13.95 8.40
CA GLU A 241 -5.69 -14.79 9.59
C GLU A 241 -7.14 -15.06 9.99
N ALA A 242 -8.04 -14.09 9.82
CA ALA A 242 -9.44 -14.24 10.16
C ALA A 242 -10.15 -15.38 9.40
N PHE A 243 -9.79 -15.69 8.15
CA PHE A 243 -10.50 -16.67 7.32
C PHE A 243 -10.12 -18.15 7.58
N GLY A 244 -9.10 -18.42 8.41
CA GLY A 244 -8.82 -19.78 8.95
C GLY A 244 -8.35 -20.85 7.96
N GLY A 245 -8.33 -20.58 6.65
CA GLY A 245 -7.90 -21.50 5.59
C GLY A 245 -6.41 -21.45 5.27
N THR A 246 -6.07 -21.88 4.05
CA THR A 246 -4.70 -21.77 3.50
C THR A 246 -4.37 -20.30 3.24
N ARG A 247 -3.17 -19.85 3.61
CA ARG A 247 -2.73 -18.45 3.48
C ARG A 247 -1.35 -18.37 2.86
N VAL A 248 -1.18 -17.52 1.86
CA VAL A 248 0.10 -17.26 1.17
C VAL A 248 0.42 -15.77 1.22
N GLY A 249 1.54 -15.42 1.84
CA GLY A 249 2.05 -14.05 1.88
C GLY A 249 2.96 -13.78 0.69
N LEU A 250 2.61 -12.82 -0.17
CA LEU A 250 3.45 -12.37 -1.27
C LEU A 250 4.48 -11.36 -0.76
N GLY A 251 5.76 -11.74 -0.80
CA GLY A 251 6.88 -10.80 -0.71
C GLY A 251 7.20 -10.14 -2.06
N PRO A 252 8.25 -9.29 -2.11
CA PRO A 252 8.82 -8.79 -3.37
C PRO A 252 9.20 -9.91 -4.35
N LEU A 253 9.44 -9.55 -5.62
CA LEU A 253 9.96 -10.48 -6.61
C LEU A 253 11.40 -10.92 -6.28
N VAL A 254 11.80 -12.09 -6.78
CA VAL A 254 13.22 -12.46 -6.85
C VAL A 254 13.92 -11.53 -7.84
N VAL A 255 15.20 -11.23 -7.62
CA VAL A 255 15.96 -10.23 -8.40
C VAL A 255 15.92 -10.51 -9.91
N ASP A 256 15.98 -11.78 -10.33
CA ASP A 256 15.87 -12.16 -11.75
C ASP A 256 14.49 -11.87 -12.35
N ASP A 257 13.40 -12.25 -11.66
CA ASP A 257 12.02 -11.95 -12.09
C ASP A 257 11.78 -10.44 -12.15
N ALA A 258 12.35 -9.71 -11.19
CA ALA A 258 12.29 -8.25 -11.11
C ALA A 258 13.05 -7.60 -12.29
N VAL A 259 14.23 -8.12 -12.65
CA VAL A 259 15.01 -7.69 -13.81
C VAL A 259 14.27 -7.95 -15.12
N ASP A 260 13.71 -9.14 -15.33
CA ASP A 260 12.99 -9.43 -16.59
C ASP A 260 11.64 -8.69 -16.66
N LEU A 261 10.99 -8.39 -15.54
CA LEU A 261 9.85 -7.44 -15.49
C LEU A 261 10.28 -6.04 -15.96
N LEU A 262 11.38 -5.50 -15.43
CA LEU A 262 11.88 -4.17 -15.82
C LEU A 262 12.23 -4.13 -17.31
N LEU A 263 13.01 -5.11 -17.78
CA LEU A 263 13.52 -5.15 -19.15
C LEU A 263 12.40 -5.37 -20.17
N SER A 264 11.46 -6.29 -19.90
CA SER A 264 10.33 -6.53 -20.80
C SER A 264 9.40 -5.31 -20.89
N THR A 265 9.09 -4.66 -19.76
CA THR A 265 8.24 -3.45 -19.74
C THR A 265 8.94 -2.27 -20.42
N ALA A 266 10.26 -2.11 -20.25
CA ALA A 266 11.06 -1.09 -20.94
C ALA A 266 11.27 -1.35 -22.45
N GLY A 267 10.82 -2.50 -22.99
CA GLY A 267 11.10 -2.91 -24.37
C GLY A 267 12.56 -3.27 -24.64
N VAL A 268 13.37 -3.46 -23.59
CA VAL A 268 14.82 -3.71 -23.69
C VAL A 268 15.09 -5.22 -23.77
N ARG A 269 15.80 -5.65 -24.81
CA ARG A 269 16.19 -7.06 -24.99
C ARG A 269 16.99 -7.56 -23.77
N SER A 270 16.47 -8.58 -23.08
CA SER A 270 17.17 -9.25 -21.99
C SER A 270 18.46 -9.92 -22.51
N ASN A 271 19.60 -9.48 -21.97
CA ASN A 271 20.96 -9.94 -22.26
C ASN A 271 21.89 -9.51 -21.11
N LEU A 272 23.13 -10.02 -21.05
CA LEU A 272 24.05 -9.74 -19.94
C LEU A 272 24.24 -8.22 -19.67
N SER A 273 24.37 -7.40 -20.72
CA SER A 273 24.62 -5.94 -20.58
C SER A 273 23.39 -5.11 -20.18
N SER A 274 22.18 -5.63 -20.40
CA SER A 274 20.93 -5.00 -19.94
C SER A 274 20.57 -5.49 -18.54
N ARG A 275 20.75 -6.79 -18.23
CA ARG A 275 20.52 -7.35 -16.89
C ARG A 275 21.45 -6.73 -15.85
N VAL A 276 22.75 -6.54 -16.15
CA VAL A 276 23.71 -5.87 -15.24
C VAL A 276 23.35 -4.39 -14.98
N ARG A 277 22.69 -3.68 -15.92
CA ARG A 277 22.19 -2.31 -15.68
C ARG A 277 20.84 -2.29 -14.95
N ALA A 278 19.99 -3.27 -15.18
CA ALA A 278 18.69 -3.41 -14.52
C ALA A 278 18.81 -3.83 -13.04
N GLU A 279 19.77 -4.68 -12.71
CA GLU A 279 19.93 -5.26 -11.36
C GLU A 279 20.06 -4.21 -10.23
N PRO A 280 20.88 -3.14 -10.35
CA PRO A 280 20.89 -2.04 -9.37
C PRO A 280 19.56 -1.30 -9.27
N ILE A 281 18.87 -1.10 -10.40
CA ILE A 281 17.59 -0.36 -10.47
C ILE A 281 16.49 -1.14 -9.74
N VAL A 282 16.36 -2.45 -9.99
CA VAL A 282 15.30 -3.25 -9.33
C VAL A 282 15.56 -3.45 -7.85
N ARG A 283 16.83 -3.52 -7.40
CA ARG A 283 17.17 -3.48 -5.97
C ARG A 283 16.82 -2.14 -5.34
N TYR A 284 17.08 -1.03 -6.03
CA TYR A 284 16.69 0.31 -5.57
C TYR A 284 15.15 0.46 -5.49
N LEU A 285 14.42 -0.18 -6.40
CA LEU A 285 12.95 -0.33 -6.38
C LEU A 285 12.44 -1.44 -5.43
N ASN A 286 13.29 -1.93 -4.51
CA ASN A 286 12.98 -2.99 -3.52
C ASN A 286 12.33 -4.26 -4.10
N CYS A 287 12.55 -4.57 -5.38
CA CYS A 287 11.93 -5.66 -6.13
C CYS A 287 10.36 -5.64 -6.10
N LEU A 288 9.76 -4.47 -5.95
CA LEU A 288 8.30 -4.28 -5.93
C LEU A 288 7.72 -4.22 -7.36
N PRO A 289 6.74 -5.08 -7.72
CA PRO A 289 6.22 -5.16 -9.10
C PRO A 289 5.70 -3.84 -9.68
N VAL A 290 4.83 -3.11 -8.97
CA VAL A 290 4.23 -1.87 -9.51
C VAL A 290 5.28 -0.78 -9.73
N PRO A 291 6.14 -0.41 -8.77
CA PRO A 291 7.26 0.52 -9.01
C PRO A 291 8.19 0.10 -10.16
N ILE A 292 8.44 -1.20 -10.34
CA ILE A 292 9.28 -1.69 -11.45
C ILE A 292 8.59 -1.59 -12.81
N HIS A 293 7.32 -1.98 -12.90
CA HIS A 293 6.51 -1.80 -14.11
C HIS A 293 6.38 -0.32 -14.48
N GLN A 294 6.20 0.56 -13.49
CA GLN A 294 6.11 2.00 -13.66
C GLN A 294 7.44 2.60 -14.15
N ALA A 295 8.58 2.22 -13.56
CA ALA A 295 9.91 2.61 -14.04
C ALA A 295 10.23 2.03 -15.43
N GLY A 296 9.80 0.81 -15.72
CA GLY A 296 9.93 0.19 -17.05
C GLY A 296 9.17 0.95 -18.12
N ALA A 297 7.90 1.31 -17.86
CA ALA A 297 7.10 2.11 -18.78
C ALA A 297 7.68 3.52 -18.98
N TYR A 298 8.22 4.15 -17.94
CA TYR A 298 8.93 5.43 -18.06
C TYR A 298 10.19 5.31 -18.95
N ALA A 299 10.97 4.23 -18.80
CA ALA A 299 12.09 3.95 -19.70
C ALA A 299 11.62 3.61 -21.13
N GLN A 300 10.45 2.99 -21.30
CA GLN A 300 9.86 2.68 -22.62
C GLN A 300 9.55 3.97 -23.41
N GLU A 301 8.95 4.98 -22.78
CA GLU A 301 8.74 6.30 -23.39
C GLU A 301 10.07 7.00 -23.73
N ALA A 302 11.11 6.77 -22.93
CA ALA A 302 12.47 7.21 -23.21
C ALA A 302 13.25 6.32 -24.22
N GLY A 303 12.58 5.39 -24.91
CA GLY A 303 13.19 4.54 -25.95
C GLY A 303 14.06 3.38 -25.41
N GLY A 304 13.83 2.96 -24.17
CA GLY A 304 14.56 1.89 -23.48
C GLY A 304 15.77 2.37 -22.66
N ASP A 305 15.86 3.67 -22.33
CA ASP A 305 16.97 4.20 -21.53
C ASP A 305 16.83 3.84 -20.04
N LEU A 306 17.57 2.81 -19.62
CA LEU A 306 17.70 2.39 -18.23
C LEU A 306 18.62 3.32 -17.41
N ASP A 307 19.58 3.98 -18.07
CA ASP A 307 20.54 4.87 -17.41
C ASP A 307 19.92 6.24 -17.05
N LEU A 308 18.76 6.56 -17.63
CA LEU A 308 17.84 7.61 -17.18
C LEU A 308 17.19 7.28 -15.82
N LEU A 309 16.83 6.02 -15.55
CA LEU A 309 16.17 5.62 -14.30
C LEU A 309 17.05 5.83 -13.06
N LEU A 310 18.38 5.76 -13.23
CA LEU A 310 19.37 6.08 -12.18
C LEU A 310 19.56 7.60 -11.95
N ARG A 311 18.96 8.45 -12.79
CA ARG A 311 19.03 9.92 -12.73
C ARG A 311 17.70 10.54 -12.30
N THR A 312 16.58 9.89 -12.61
CA THR A 312 15.23 10.29 -12.19
C THR A 312 15.01 9.98 -10.71
N SER A 313 14.30 10.86 -9.99
CA SER A 313 14.04 10.65 -8.56
C SER A 313 13.03 9.53 -8.31
N PRO A 314 13.10 8.78 -7.19
CA PRO A 314 12.08 7.78 -6.83
C PRO A 314 10.67 8.36 -6.78
N TYR A 315 10.54 9.60 -6.32
CA TYR A 315 9.27 10.30 -6.25
C TYR A 315 8.68 10.54 -7.65
N SER A 316 9.51 11.00 -8.60
CA SER A 316 9.13 11.19 -10.00
C SER A 316 8.76 9.86 -10.68
N LEU A 317 9.52 8.79 -10.43
CA LEU A 317 9.19 7.45 -10.94
C LEU A 317 7.88 6.92 -10.33
N ALA A 318 7.63 7.14 -9.04
CA ALA A 318 6.39 6.74 -8.37
C ALA A 318 5.17 7.59 -8.78
N HIS A 319 5.38 8.79 -9.33
CA HIS A 319 4.33 9.68 -9.84
C HIS A 319 3.97 9.48 -11.32
N PHE A 320 4.85 8.88 -12.11
CA PHE A 320 4.64 8.69 -13.54
C PHE A 320 3.35 7.91 -13.83
N GLU A 321 2.33 8.55 -14.40
CA GLU A 321 1.09 7.88 -14.77
C GLU A 321 1.33 6.90 -15.92
N THR A 322 0.99 5.63 -15.68
CA THR A 322 1.03 4.58 -16.70
C THR A 322 -0.34 4.39 -17.34
N SER A 323 -0.36 3.83 -18.55
CA SER A 323 -1.57 3.48 -19.33
C SER A 323 -2.32 2.27 -18.74
N LEU A 324 -2.53 2.25 -17.43
CA LEU A 324 -3.26 1.22 -16.69
C LEU A 324 -4.77 1.47 -16.80
N ASP A 325 -5.31 1.26 -18.00
CA ASP A 325 -6.75 1.33 -18.22
C ASP A 325 -7.48 0.25 -17.39
N GLY A 326 -8.52 0.68 -16.67
CA GLY A 326 -9.29 -0.17 -15.75
C GLY A 326 -8.78 -0.22 -14.30
N TYR A 327 -7.58 0.28 -14.00
CA TYR A 327 -7.13 0.47 -12.62
C TYR A 327 -7.65 1.80 -12.02
N GLU A 328 -7.98 1.79 -10.74
CA GLU A 328 -8.37 2.98 -9.96
C GLU A 328 -7.25 4.02 -9.87
N HIS A 329 -5.99 3.58 -9.88
CA HIS A 329 -4.81 4.43 -9.74
C HIS A 329 -3.75 4.07 -10.79
N ARG A 330 -3.27 5.09 -11.52
CA ARG A 330 -2.30 4.94 -12.63
C ARG A 330 -0.83 5.00 -12.22
N SER A 331 -0.56 5.29 -10.96
CA SER A 331 0.78 5.50 -10.41
C SER A 331 0.86 4.91 -8.99
N PHE A 332 2.04 4.43 -8.57
CA PHE A 332 2.24 3.93 -7.21
C PHE A 332 1.96 5.02 -6.16
N ALA A 333 2.36 6.27 -6.44
CA ALA A 333 2.10 7.39 -5.55
C ALA A 333 0.61 7.67 -5.39
N GLY A 334 -0.16 7.78 -6.48
CA GLY A 334 -1.60 8.05 -6.40
C GLY A 334 -2.38 7.01 -5.59
N MET A 335 -1.94 5.74 -5.63
CA MET A 335 -2.45 4.69 -4.74
C MET A 335 -2.16 4.96 -3.26
N ILE A 336 -0.91 5.26 -2.91
CA ILE A 336 -0.53 5.53 -1.52
C ILE A 336 -1.14 6.84 -1.00
N GLU A 337 -1.28 7.85 -1.85
CA GLU A 337 -1.88 9.14 -1.53
C GLU A 337 -3.40 9.03 -1.34
N SER A 338 -4.09 8.21 -2.16
CA SER A 338 -5.51 7.85 -1.94
C SER A 338 -5.72 7.12 -0.61
N GLN A 339 -4.91 6.09 -0.32
CA GLN A 339 -4.97 5.37 0.96
C GLN A 339 -4.68 6.28 2.16
N PHE A 340 -3.77 7.25 2.00
CA PHE A 340 -3.47 8.26 3.02
C PHE A 340 -4.58 9.30 3.19
N GLU A 341 -5.28 9.67 2.12
CA GLU A 341 -6.42 10.59 2.18
C GLU A 341 -7.60 9.97 2.92
N HIS A 342 -7.97 8.73 2.61
CA HIS A 342 -8.98 7.98 3.37
C HIS A 342 -8.59 7.85 4.85
N LEU A 343 -7.35 7.44 5.13
CA LEU A 343 -6.80 7.40 6.49
C LEU A 343 -6.87 8.75 7.21
N ARG A 344 -6.67 9.87 6.51
CA ARG A 344 -6.73 11.24 7.06
C ARG A 344 -8.16 11.65 7.41
N GLN A 345 -9.15 11.15 6.66
CA GLN A 345 -10.57 11.42 6.88
C GLN A 345 -11.12 10.56 8.04
N ASP A 346 -10.88 9.25 8.01
CA ASP A 346 -11.39 8.31 9.02
C ASP A 346 -10.62 8.38 10.34
N HIS A 347 -9.28 8.47 10.26
CA HIS A 347 -8.36 8.27 11.38
C HIS A 347 -7.22 9.31 11.38
N PRO A 348 -7.52 10.62 11.54
CA PRO A 348 -6.54 11.70 11.38
C PRO A 348 -5.28 11.55 12.24
N HIS A 349 -5.38 11.09 13.49
CA HIS A 349 -4.22 10.81 14.34
C HIS A 349 -3.36 9.63 13.87
N ALA A 350 -3.89 8.67 13.09
CA ALA A 350 -3.09 7.63 12.45
C ALA A 350 -2.37 8.17 11.20
N ALA A 351 -3.01 9.06 10.43
CA ALA A 351 -2.35 9.78 9.34
C ALA A 351 -1.22 10.69 9.85
N ASP A 352 -1.43 11.43 10.94
CA ASP A 352 -0.39 12.24 11.60
C ASP A 352 0.78 11.39 12.13
N LEU A 353 0.48 10.20 12.68
CA LEU A 353 1.51 9.23 13.08
C LEU A 353 2.34 8.78 11.88
N LEU A 354 1.72 8.49 10.73
CA LEU A 354 2.44 8.11 9.51
C LEU A 354 3.35 9.23 9.00
N LYS A 355 2.94 10.50 9.08
CA LYS A 355 3.80 11.66 8.77
C LYS A 355 5.05 11.67 9.65
N VAL A 356 4.88 11.56 10.97
CA VAL A 356 6.00 11.51 11.94
C VAL A 356 6.94 10.34 11.64
N LEU A 357 6.39 9.15 11.41
CA LEU A 357 7.14 7.95 11.04
C LEU A 357 7.92 8.12 9.72
N SER A 358 7.39 8.89 8.76
CA SER A 358 8.03 9.10 7.44
C SER A 358 9.40 9.80 7.50
N HIS A 359 9.68 10.53 8.57
CA HIS A 359 10.97 11.22 8.76
C HIS A 359 12.07 10.31 9.35
N PHE A 360 11.70 9.24 10.06
CA PHE A 360 12.66 8.28 10.61
C PHE A 360 13.23 7.33 9.54
N ASP A 361 14.22 6.51 9.94
CA ASP A 361 14.61 5.34 9.13
C ASP A 361 13.43 4.37 9.03
N PRO A 362 13.14 3.75 7.87
CA PRO A 362 11.92 2.98 7.68
C PRO A 362 12.01 1.60 8.36
N THR A 363 13.14 1.25 8.97
CA THR A 363 13.32 -0.05 9.63
C THR A 363 13.61 0.10 11.12
N GLY A 364 12.96 -0.73 11.94
CA GLY A 364 13.33 -0.91 13.34
C GLY A 364 12.96 0.26 14.27
N ILE A 365 11.92 1.06 13.97
CA ILE A 365 11.46 2.14 14.84
C ILE A 365 10.86 1.53 16.12
N PRO A 366 11.45 1.72 17.32
CA PRO A 366 10.93 1.08 18.53
C PRO A 366 9.64 1.78 18.99
N VAL A 367 8.59 1.00 19.29
CA VAL A 367 7.34 1.54 19.87
C VAL A 367 7.63 2.31 21.17
N SER A 368 8.55 1.79 22.00
CA SER A 368 9.01 2.45 23.22
C SER A 368 9.68 3.82 22.99
N MET A 369 10.33 4.04 21.84
CA MET A 369 10.90 5.35 21.49
C MET A 369 9.80 6.39 21.28
N LEU A 370 8.69 5.99 20.66
CA LEU A 370 7.56 6.87 20.39
C LEU A 370 6.82 7.22 21.68
N VAL A 371 6.55 6.24 22.54
CA VAL A 371 5.91 6.41 23.86
C VAL A 371 6.73 7.36 24.75
N ALA A 372 8.01 7.01 24.99
CA ALA A 372 8.94 7.81 25.81
C ALA A 372 9.15 9.23 25.24
N GLY A 373 9.29 9.32 23.92
CA GLY A 373 9.47 10.59 23.23
C GLY A 373 8.23 11.47 23.32
N ALA A 374 7.03 10.92 23.16
CA ALA A 374 5.78 11.65 23.25
C ALA A 374 5.48 12.12 24.68
N GLU A 375 5.67 11.28 25.70
CA GLU A 375 5.51 11.66 27.11
C GLU A 375 6.43 12.84 27.47
N SER A 376 7.73 12.69 27.21
CA SER A 376 8.71 13.72 27.55
C SER A 376 8.58 14.98 26.69
N ALA A 377 8.11 14.86 25.43
CA ALA A 377 7.71 16.01 24.63
C ALA A 377 6.47 16.72 25.19
N ARG A 378 5.46 15.97 25.66
CA ARG A 378 4.20 16.50 26.20
C ARG A 378 4.40 17.35 27.46
N MET A 379 5.35 16.99 28.32
CA MET A 379 5.76 17.83 29.47
C MET A 379 6.51 19.10 29.01
N LYS A 380 7.40 18.99 28.01
CA LYS A 380 8.14 20.13 27.45
C LYS A 380 7.23 21.09 26.66
N LEU A 381 6.11 20.60 26.13
CA LEU A 381 5.06 21.36 25.45
C LEU A 381 4.40 22.36 26.40
N GLU A 382 4.00 21.89 27.59
CA GLU A 382 3.41 22.72 28.66
C GLU A 382 4.38 23.77 29.19
N GLY A 383 5.67 23.41 29.29
CA GLY A 383 6.75 24.38 29.58
C GLY A 383 7.11 25.32 28.41
N GLY A 384 6.50 25.17 27.23
CA GLY A 384 6.75 26.00 26.04
C GLY A 384 8.10 25.78 25.34
N ARG A 385 8.79 24.65 25.58
CA ARG A 385 10.21 24.43 25.23
C ARG A 385 10.48 23.61 23.95
N LEU A 386 9.47 23.28 23.15
CA LEU A 386 9.65 22.47 21.93
C LEU A 386 10.07 23.29 20.70
N ALA A 387 10.78 22.65 19.76
CA ALA A 387 10.99 23.18 18.42
C ALA A 387 9.67 23.16 17.64
N PHE A 388 8.90 22.09 17.82
CA PHE A 388 7.56 21.88 17.28
C PHE A 388 6.60 23.05 17.47
N THR A 389 6.52 23.64 18.67
CA THR A 389 5.61 24.78 18.92
C THR A 389 6.05 26.06 18.21
N ALA A 390 7.35 26.23 17.98
CA ALA A 390 7.89 27.34 17.19
C ALA A 390 7.71 27.13 15.66
N ALA A 391 7.42 25.91 15.22
CA ALA A 391 6.91 25.63 13.88
C ALA A 391 5.40 25.92 13.81
N MET A 392 4.56 25.25 14.63
CA MET A 392 3.09 25.42 14.63
C MET A 392 2.65 26.88 14.76
N ARG A 393 3.28 27.67 15.64
CA ARG A 393 2.97 29.10 15.83
C ARG A 393 3.22 30.00 14.61
N ARG A 394 3.75 29.47 13.51
CA ARG A 394 3.93 30.18 12.23
C ARG A 394 2.87 29.82 11.18
N ASP A 395 2.24 28.65 11.30
CA ASP A 395 1.20 28.18 10.37
C ASP A 395 -0.23 28.55 10.83
N SER A 396 -0.41 28.91 12.11
CA SER A 396 -1.56 29.63 12.73
C SER A 396 -2.66 28.81 13.44
N THR A 397 -3.51 29.55 14.16
CA THR A 397 -4.61 29.18 15.09
C THR A 397 -4.25 28.39 16.36
N SER A 398 -5.12 28.51 17.37
CA SER A 398 -5.04 27.77 18.64
C SER A 398 -5.44 26.30 18.49
N GLU A 399 -6.19 25.96 17.45
CA GLU A 399 -6.66 24.60 17.17
C GLU A 399 -5.48 23.69 16.80
N GLY A 400 -4.56 24.16 15.96
CA GLY A 400 -3.35 23.40 15.61
C GLY A 400 -2.53 23.00 16.84
N LEU A 401 -2.44 23.88 17.85
CA LEU A 401 -1.82 23.54 19.13
C LEU A 401 -2.65 22.49 19.89
N HIS A 402 -3.98 22.63 19.97
CA HIS A 402 -4.86 21.65 20.63
C HIS A 402 -4.74 20.25 20.00
N THR A 403 -4.83 20.13 18.67
CA THR A 403 -4.63 18.87 17.92
C THR A 403 -3.26 18.24 18.21
N SER A 404 -2.25 19.06 18.51
CA SER A 404 -0.92 18.59 18.89
C SER A 404 -0.86 18.06 20.32
N HIS A 405 -1.61 18.65 21.26
CA HIS A 405 -1.77 18.10 22.61
C HIS A 405 -2.48 16.74 22.55
N THR A 406 -3.61 16.62 21.83
CA THR A 406 -4.37 15.37 21.73
C THR A 406 -3.58 14.27 21.03
N PHE A 407 -2.84 14.59 19.97
CA PHE A 407 -1.97 13.64 19.27
C PHE A 407 -0.84 13.09 20.16
N LEU A 408 -0.16 13.95 20.93
CA LEU A 408 0.86 13.51 21.89
C LEU A 408 0.25 12.74 23.07
N ASP A 409 -0.95 13.11 23.52
CA ASP A 409 -1.69 12.38 24.55
C ASP A 409 -2.18 11.01 24.08
N ALA A 410 -2.38 10.81 22.78
CA ALA A 410 -2.62 9.51 22.17
C ALA A 410 -1.34 8.66 22.08
N ILE A 411 -0.22 9.20 21.60
CA ILE A 411 1.02 8.42 21.41
C ILE A 411 1.71 8.03 22.73
N ARG A 412 1.60 8.84 23.78
CA ARG A 412 2.25 8.56 25.09
C ARG A 412 1.67 7.35 25.86
N LEU A 413 0.56 6.78 25.41
CA LEU A 413 -0.03 5.56 25.99
C LEU A 413 0.12 4.42 24.99
N GLU A 414 0.80 3.33 25.38
CA GLU A 414 1.16 2.28 24.42
C GLU A 414 -0.06 1.64 23.76
N ASP A 415 -1.15 1.39 24.48
CA ASP A 415 -2.38 0.82 23.92
C ASP A 415 -3.03 1.74 22.86
N ASN A 416 -3.04 3.05 23.09
CA ASN A 416 -3.54 4.03 22.11
C ASN A 416 -2.64 4.10 20.89
N LEU A 417 -1.31 4.09 21.08
CA LEU A 417 -0.35 4.01 19.98
C LEU A 417 -0.53 2.71 19.18
N LEU A 418 -0.75 1.56 19.84
CA LEU A 418 -1.01 0.29 19.17
C LEU A 418 -2.32 0.31 18.37
N ASN A 419 -3.36 0.99 18.86
CA ASN A 419 -4.59 1.20 18.10
C ASN A 419 -4.35 2.06 16.84
N LEU A 420 -3.56 3.14 16.93
CA LEU A 420 -3.18 3.95 15.75
C LEU A 420 -2.31 3.15 14.76
N LEU A 421 -1.36 2.36 15.26
CA LEU A 421 -0.55 1.44 14.45
C LEU A 421 -1.41 0.33 13.82
N GLY A 422 -2.49 -0.09 14.46
CA GLY A 422 -3.48 -1.03 13.92
C GLY A 422 -4.09 -0.54 12.61
N GLN A 423 -4.55 0.72 12.57
CA GLN A 423 -5.10 1.31 11.34
C GLN A 423 -4.07 1.33 10.20
N LEU A 424 -2.82 1.68 10.51
CA LEU A 424 -1.71 1.64 9.54
C LEU A 424 -1.36 0.23 9.06
N ARG A 425 -1.58 -0.81 9.88
CA ARG A 425 -1.39 -2.23 9.54
C ARG A 425 -2.55 -2.80 8.72
N HIS A 426 -3.79 -2.36 8.95
CA HIS A 426 -4.93 -2.75 8.10
C HIS A 426 -4.74 -2.27 6.66
N LEU A 427 -4.24 -1.04 6.46
CA LEU A 427 -3.87 -0.51 5.15
C LEU A 427 -2.49 -1.02 4.63
N SER A 428 -1.79 -1.85 5.41
CA SER A 428 -0.46 -2.39 5.07
C SER A 428 0.61 -1.33 4.74
N LEU A 429 0.46 -0.13 5.31
CA LEU A 429 1.43 0.97 5.18
C LEU A 429 2.63 0.74 6.12
N ILE A 430 2.43 -0.02 7.20
CA ILE A 430 3.45 -0.45 8.15
C ILE A 430 3.32 -1.93 8.51
N HIS A 431 4.42 -2.51 8.99
CA HIS A 431 4.49 -3.77 9.72
C HIS A 431 4.96 -3.51 11.15
N VAL A 432 4.57 -4.37 12.11
CA VAL A 432 5.03 -4.30 13.50
C VAL A 432 5.46 -5.68 13.98
N ASP A 433 6.75 -5.85 14.22
CA ASP A 433 7.37 -7.11 14.63
C ASP A 433 7.54 -7.18 16.15
N LEU A 434 7.44 -8.39 16.71
CA LEU A 434 7.78 -8.68 18.10
C LEU A 434 9.18 -9.32 18.19
N LEU A 435 10.20 -8.48 18.42
CA LEU A 435 11.56 -8.98 18.67
C LEU A 435 11.69 -9.54 20.09
N HIS A 436 12.21 -10.75 20.17
CA HIS A 436 12.49 -11.44 21.42
C HIS A 436 13.93 -11.14 21.85
N THR A 437 14.12 -10.27 22.84
CA THR A 437 15.45 -10.09 23.45
C THR A 437 15.74 -11.23 24.42
N PRO A 438 16.82 -12.03 24.24
CA PRO A 438 17.23 -13.00 25.25
C PRO A 438 17.67 -12.25 26.50
N SER A 439 17.00 -12.52 27.62
CA SER A 439 17.36 -11.94 28.92
C SER A 439 18.67 -12.55 29.41
N HIS A 440 19.78 -11.81 29.30
CA HIS A 440 21.03 -12.19 29.95
C HIS A 440 20.88 -12.10 31.48
N SER A 441 20.51 -13.22 32.10
CA SER A 441 20.68 -13.41 33.53
C SER A 441 22.19 -13.43 33.83
N GLY A 442 22.70 -12.40 34.53
CA GLY A 442 24.09 -12.36 34.95
C GLY A 442 24.38 -13.49 35.93
N THR A 443 25.06 -14.54 35.46
CA THR A 443 25.32 -15.76 36.24
C THR A 443 26.43 -15.54 37.27
N GLN A 444 26.10 -14.91 38.40
CA GLN A 444 26.84 -15.19 39.63
C GLN A 444 26.50 -16.61 40.08
N ALA A 445 27.51 -17.46 40.20
CA ALA A 445 27.34 -18.86 40.56
C ALA A 445 26.88 -19.00 42.03
N GLY A 446 25.77 -19.72 42.26
CA GLY A 446 25.34 -20.17 43.59
C GLY A 446 23.87 -19.98 43.93
N VAL A 447 23.16 -19.02 43.31
CA VAL A 447 21.76 -18.71 43.65
C VAL A 447 20.80 -19.14 42.54
N ARG A 448 19.84 -20.04 42.85
CA ARG A 448 18.72 -20.32 41.94
C ARG A 448 17.82 -19.07 41.85
N PRO A 449 17.55 -18.50 40.67
CA PRO A 449 16.58 -17.42 40.53
C PRO A 449 15.19 -17.93 40.93
N LYS A 450 14.47 -17.15 41.75
CA LYS A 450 13.20 -17.56 42.35
C LYS A 450 11.95 -17.21 41.51
N GLU A 451 12.15 -16.50 40.40
CA GLU A 451 11.15 -16.21 39.37
C GLU A 451 11.72 -16.61 37.99
N SER A 452 10.85 -16.93 37.04
CA SER A 452 11.24 -17.05 35.63
C SER A 452 11.61 -15.68 35.05
N PRO A 453 12.58 -15.60 34.12
CA PRO A 453 13.01 -14.31 33.56
C PRO A 453 11.86 -13.63 32.80
N LYS A 454 11.52 -12.42 33.22
CA LYS A 454 10.47 -11.60 32.59
C LYS A 454 10.89 -11.23 31.17
N ARG A 455 10.27 -11.89 30.18
CA ARG A 455 10.53 -11.69 28.75
C ARG A 455 10.06 -10.28 28.33
N THR A 456 10.99 -9.35 28.23
CA THR A 456 10.76 -8.07 27.56
C THR A 456 10.67 -8.31 26.06
N HIS A 457 9.49 -8.10 25.49
CA HIS A 457 9.29 -8.15 24.03
C HIS A 457 9.45 -6.73 23.50
N VAL A 458 10.25 -6.54 22.47
CA VAL A 458 10.46 -5.21 21.86
C VAL A 458 9.66 -5.14 20.57
N ARG A 459 8.63 -4.30 20.56
CA ARG A 459 7.83 -4.02 19.36
C ARG A 459 8.58 -3.04 18.45
N MET A 460 8.82 -3.44 17.21
CA MET A 460 9.57 -2.67 16.21
C MET A 460 8.69 -2.42 14.99
N ILE A 461 8.56 -1.17 14.57
CA ILE A 461 7.80 -0.77 13.39
C ILE A 461 8.72 -0.78 12.17
N ARG A 462 8.21 -1.30 11.04
CA ARG A 462 8.80 -1.16 9.71
C ARG A 462 7.81 -0.44 8.79
N LEU A 463 8.30 0.49 7.98
CA LEU A 463 7.58 1.12 6.88
C LEU A 463 8.12 0.53 5.57
N ASN A 464 7.27 0.41 4.55
CA ASN A 464 7.76 0.20 3.20
C ASN A 464 8.51 1.48 2.74
N PRO A 465 9.78 1.42 2.27
CA PRO A 465 10.55 2.63 1.94
C PRO A 465 9.91 3.51 0.87
N PHE A 466 9.16 2.91 -0.08
CA PHE A 466 8.43 3.69 -1.10
C PHE A 466 7.21 4.40 -0.52
N VAL A 467 6.49 3.77 0.42
CA VAL A 467 5.42 4.43 1.18
C VAL A 467 5.99 5.59 2.01
N ARG A 468 7.12 5.38 2.70
CA ARG A 468 7.82 6.44 3.43
C ARG A 468 8.12 7.64 2.52
N ASP A 469 8.70 7.42 1.35
CA ASP A 469 9.16 8.49 0.47
C ASP A 469 8.01 9.22 -0.24
N VAL A 470 6.93 8.52 -0.62
CA VAL A 470 5.70 9.17 -1.13
C VAL A 470 5.05 10.04 -0.06
N ILE A 471 4.74 9.51 1.13
CA ILE A 471 4.05 10.24 2.20
C ILE A 471 4.83 11.49 2.64
N ARG A 472 6.15 11.38 2.71
CA ARG A 472 7.08 12.45 3.08
C ARG A 472 7.10 13.60 2.07
N GLU A 473 7.12 13.28 0.78
CA GLU A 473 7.16 14.30 -0.28
C GLU A 473 5.77 14.88 -0.58
N TYR A 474 4.69 14.07 -0.50
CA TYR A 474 3.31 14.55 -0.48
C TYR A 474 3.07 15.54 0.67
N SER A 475 3.58 15.22 1.88
CA SER A 475 3.55 16.14 3.01
C SER A 475 4.32 17.44 2.72
N SER A 476 5.45 17.35 2.01
CA SER A 476 6.31 18.49 1.65
C SER A 476 5.57 19.57 0.84
N GLN A 477 4.61 19.17 -0.01
CA GLN A 477 3.76 20.11 -0.76
C GLN A 477 2.84 20.94 0.16
N THR A 478 2.44 20.39 1.31
CA THR A 478 1.65 21.14 2.31
C THR A 478 2.53 22.12 3.09
N ALA A 479 1.94 23.18 3.66
CA ALA A 479 2.68 24.06 4.57
C ALA A 479 3.26 23.30 5.79
N SER A 480 2.51 22.31 6.28
CA SER A 480 2.72 21.65 7.58
C SER A 480 3.91 20.69 7.70
N ASP A 481 4.63 20.34 6.63
CA ASP A 481 5.74 19.37 6.69
C ASP A 481 6.83 19.74 7.72
N GLY A 482 7.15 21.04 7.84
CA GLY A 482 8.10 21.52 8.84
C GLY A 482 7.66 21.28 10.29
N VAL A 483 6.36 21.10 10.54
CA VAL A 483 5.79 20.78 11.84
C VAL A 483 6.02 19.30 12.19
N TRP A 484 5.70 18.38 11.29
CA TRP A 484 5.85 16.93 11.50
C TRP A 484 7.32 16.50 11.62
N PHE A 485 8.21 17.11 10.82
CA PHE A 485 9.65 16.91 10.99
C PHE A 485 10.15 17.41 12.35
N SER A 486 9.70 18.60 12.78
CA SER A 486 10.05 19.14 14.10
C SER A 486 9.55 18.23 15.23
N LEU A 487 8.40 17.57 15.05
CA LEU A 487 7.87 16.61 16.02
C LEU A 487 8.71 15.34 16.10
N ALA A 488 9.12 14.79 14.95
CA ALA A 488 9.99 13.62 14.89
C ALA A 488 11.34 13.88 15.60
N VAL A 489 11.92 15.08 15.40
CA VAL A 489 13.13 15.53 16.11
C VAL A 489 12.89 15.70 17.61
N ASP A 490 11.80 16.35 18.03
CA ASP A 490 11.50 16.54 19.45
C ASP A 490 11.17 15.22 20.16
N ILE A 491 10.53 14.25 19.50
CA ILE A 491 10.28 12.89 20.01
C ILE A 491 11.60 12.15 20.24
N ILE A 492 12.50 12.06 19.25
CA ILE A 492 13.73 11.26 19.40
C ILE A 492 14.69 11.86 20.44
N ILE A 493 14.82 13.19 20.48
CA ILE A 493 15.60 13.89 21.52
C ILE A 493 14.97 13.67 22.90
N SER A 494 13.64 13.59 22.98
CA SER A 494 12.92 13.40 24.24
C SER A 494 13.01 11.97 24.79
N ALA A 495 12.87 10.96 23.93
CA ALA A 495 13.07 9.55 24.28
C ALA A 495 14.50 9.28 24.75
N TYR A 496 15.49 9.85 24.05
CA TYR A 496 16.88 9.87 24.46
C TYR A 496 17.07 10.54 25.82
N SER A 497 16.36 11.64 26.11
CA SER A 497 16.50 12.37 27.37
C SER A 497 15.99 11.61 28.62
N GLN A 498 15.12 10.61 28.44
CA GLN A 498 14.79 9.65 29.49
C GLN A 498 15.78 8.47 29.58
N SER A 499 16.54 8.22 28.50
CA SER A 499 17.40 7.04 28.31
C SER A 499 18.91 7.34 28.46
N HIS A 500 19.28 8.53 28.95
CA HIS A 500 20.67 9.02 28.95
C HIS A 500 21.69 8.07 29.59
N HIS A 501 21.33 7.42 30.71
CA HIS A 501 22.30 6.67 31.54
C HIS A 501 22.65 5.27 31.03
N ARG A 502 22.26 4.89 29.80
CA ARG A 502 22.39 3.52 29.27
C ARG A 502 22.82 3.52 27.80
N CYS A 503 24.06 3.89 27.53
CA CYS A 503 24.62 4.03 26.17
C CYS A 503 24.35 2.80 25.25
N CYS A 504 24.40 1.58 25.80
CA CYS A 504 24.11 0.35 25.06
C CYS A 504 22.70 0.30 24.43
N GLN A 505 21.71 1.00 25.02
CA GLN A 505 20.33 1.03 24.53
C GLN A 505 20.12 1.97 23.33
N TRP A 506 21.16 2.66 22.85
CA TRP A 506 21.04 3.71 21.82
C TRP A 506 21.26 3.21 20.39
N CYS A 507 21.80 2.01 20.19
CA CYS A 507 22.01 1.42 18.86
C CYS A 507 20.75 1.45 17.97
N PRO A 508 19.52 1.21 18.49
CA PRO A 508 18.28 1.35 17.72
C PRO A 508 17.98 2.78 17.22
N TYR A 509 18.44 3.83 17.92
CA TYR A 509 18.08 5.22 17.58
C TYR A 509 18.97 5.83 16.49
N ALA A 510 20.19 5.31 16.31
CA ALA A 510 21.19 5.86 15.39
C ALA A 510 20.75 5.91 13.91
N PRO A 511 20.04 4.90 13.34
CA PRO A 511 19.51 4.98 11.98
C PRO A 511 18.51 6.13 11.80
N HIS A 512 17.58 6.32 12.75
CA HIS A 512 16.58 7.37 12.67
C HIS A 512 17.20 8.77 12.75
N ILE A 513 18.21 8.97 13.60
CA ILE A 513 19.00 10.22 13.65
C ILE A 513 19.66 10.49 12.29
N ARG A 514 20.26 9.48 11.65
CA ARG A 514 20.86 9.62 10.30
C ARG A 514 19.81 9.98 9.24
N SER A 515 18.59 9.42 9.29
CA SER A 515 17.49 9.80 8.39
C SER A 515 17.06 11.26 8.55
N LEU A 516 16.93 11.74 9.80
CA LEU A 516 16.57 13.12 10.10
C LEU A 516 17.64 14.11 9.63
N LEU A 517 18.92 13.82 9.87
CA LEU A 517 20.04 14.62 9.38
C LEU A 517 20.10 14.65 7.84
N LYS A 518 19.88 13.50 7.18
CA LYS A 518 19.79 13.43 5.71
C LYS A 518 18.62 14.23 5.15
N TRP A 519 17.50 14.36 5.87
CA TRP A 519 16.41 15.24 5.43
C TRP A 519 16.80 16.72 5.49
N ALA A 520 17.51 17.10 6.54
CA ALA A 520 17.86 18.48 6.76
C ALA A 520 18.83 19.04 5.72
N SER A 521 19.76 18.23 5.19
CA SER A 521 20.59 18.66 4.06
C SER A 521 19.77 18.85 2.78
N VAL A 522 18.79 17.99 2.50
CA VAL A 522 17.91 18.10 1.31
C VAL A 522 17.02 19.35 1.36
N GLN A 523 16.33 19.60 2.47
CA GLN A 523 15.46 20.78 2.58
C GLN A 523 16.22 22.11 2.54
N HIS A 524 17.51 22.13 2.94
CA HIS A 524 18.35 23.31 2.81
C HIS A 524 18.60 23.75 1.35
N VAL A 525 18.55 22.81 0.40
CA VAL A 525 18.74 23.05 -1.03
C VAL A 525 17.45 23.60 -1.68
N HIS A 526 16.31 22.96 -1.45
CA HIS A 526 15.10 23.21 -2.26
C HIS A 526 14.23 24.39 -1.81
N HIS A 527 14.12 24.70 -0.50
CA HIS A 527 13.18 25.72 -0.02
C HIS A 527 13.81 26.77 0.91
N ALA A 528 14.09 27.95 0.34
CA ALA A 528 14.68 29.08 1.08
C ALA A 528 13.83 29.55 2.29
N HIS A 529 12.51 29.36 2.25
CA HIS A 529 11.59 29.77 3.33
C HIS A 529 11.56 28.81 4.54
N ARG A 530 11.88 27.50 4.38
CA ARG A 530 11.83 26.52 5.49
C ARG A 530 13.08 26.51 6.38
N ARG A 531 14.05 27.40 6.13
CA ARG A 531 15.40 27.39 6.74
C ARG A 531 15.47 27.57 8.26
N LEU A 532 14.43 28.07 8.94
CA LEU A 532 14.51 28.49 10.36
C LEU A 532 14.14 27.40 11.37
N GLY A 533 13.05 26.65 11.16
CA GLY A 533 12.74 25.48 12.00
C GLY A 533 13.85 24.43 11.89
N LEU A 534 14.33 24.22 10.66
CA LEU A 534 15.41 23.31 10.33
C LEU A 534 16.75 23.67 11.00
N ARG A 535 17.15 24.94 10.94
CA ARG A 535 18.34 25.44 11.67
C ARG A 535 18.20 25.29 13.18
N TYR A 536 17.01 25.49 13.75
CA TYR A 536 16.80 25.31 15.19
C TYR A 536 16.84 23.82 15.59
N ALA A 537 16.26 22.93 14.79
CA ALA A 537 16.34 21.48 14.98
C ALA A 537 17.78 20.95 14.84
N LEU A 538 18.50 21.37 13.79
CA LEU A 538 19.92 21.06 13.59
C LEU A 538 20.78 21.61 14.73
N HIS A 539 20.63 22.88 15.10
CA HIS A 539 21.40 23.47 16.21
C HIS A 539 21.06 22.80 17.56
N ARG A 540 19.82 22.35 17.76
CA ARG A 540 19.44 21.55 18.94
C ARG A 540 20.17 20.21 18.95
N LEU A 541 20.21 19.48 17.83
CA LEU A 541 20.96 18.22 17.68
C LEU A 541 22.49 18.41 17.81
N GLU A 542 23.04 19.45 17.19
CA GLU A 542 24.46 19.84 17.20
C GLU A 542 24.94 20.22 18.60
N LYS A 543 24.22 21.13 19.28
CA LYS A 543 24.55 21.57 20.64
C LYS A 543 24.41 20.43 21.65
N TRP A 544 23.40 19.57 21.46
CA TRP A 544 23.21 18.34 22.23
C TRP A 544 24.36 17.36 22.03
N ASN A 545 24.80 17.13 20.78
CA ASN A 545 25.95 16.28 20.49
C ASN A 545 27.23 16.81 21.18
N SER A 546 27.49 18.11 21.06
CA SER A 546 28.63 18.78 21.70
C SER A 546 28.60 18.70 23.24
N HIS A 547 27.43 18.79 23.88
CA HIS A 547 27.32 18.63 25.33
C HIS A 547 27.40 17.17 25.79
N SER A 548 26.74 16.24 25.11
CA SER A 548 26.69 14.82 25.53
C SER A 548 28.05 14.12 25.46
N PHE A 549 28.88 14.42 24.45
CA PHE A 549 30.27 13.95 24.38
C PHE A 549 31.20 14.64 25.41
N GLY A 550 30.80 15.79 25.96
CA GLY A 550 31.63 16.58 26.88
C GLY A 550 31.61 16.13 28.34
N GLN A 551 30.60 15.35 28.76
CA GLN A 551 30.35 15.08 30.19
C GLN A 551 30.22 13.59 30.60
N SER A 552 30.09 12.63 29.67
CA SER A 552 29.79 11.24 30.05
C SER A 552 30.67 10.15 29.42
N THR A 553 31.44 10.45 28.37
CA THR A 553 32.13 9.42 27.56
C THR A 553 33.60 9.21 27.92
N ARG A 554 34.17 9.98 28.85
CA ARG A 554 35.60 9.83 29.21
C ARG A 554 35.85 8.79 30.29
N GLU A 555 35.00 8.74 31.32
CA GLU A 555 35.18 7.83 32.46
C GLU A 555 34.59 6.44 32.18
N SER A 556 33.33 6.35 31.72
CA SER A 556 32.66 5.06 31.48
C SER A 556 33.19 4.25 30.28
N CYS A 557 34.00 4.85 29.40
CA CYS A 557 34.58 4.13 28.25
C CYS A 557 35.93 3.46 28.57
N GLU A 558 36.72 4.02 29.49
CA GLU A 558 37.99 3.41 29.90
C GLU A 558 37.75 2.13 30.74
N GLU A 559 36.75 2.16 31.63
CA GLU A 559 36.38 1.00 32.47
C GLU A 559 35.85 -0.20 31.64
N PHE A 560 35.07 0.06 30.58
CA PHE A 560 34.57 -0.99 29.68
C PHE A 560 35.59 -1.48 28.65
N GLY A 561 36.58 -0.65 28.28
CA GLY A 561 37.59 -1.00 27.27
C GLY A 561 38.51 -2.15 27.68
N SER A 562 38.68 -2.38 28.98
CA SER A 562 39.66 -3.34 29.53
C SER A 562 39.25 -4.81 29.42
N GLN A 563 37.96 -5.13 29.18
CA GLN A 563 37.44 -6.51 29.23
C GLN A 563 37.17 -7.19 27.86
N MET A 564 37.19 -6.44 26.74
CA MET A 564 36.80 -6.98 25.42
C MET A 564 37.78 -6.61 24.30
N ALA A 565 38.91 -7.34 24.26
CA ALA A 565 40.01 -7.14 23.31
C ALA A 565 39.70 -7.58 21.85
N PHE A 566 38.54 -7.21 21.31
CA PHE A 566 38.23 -7.25 19.86
C PHE A 566 37.20 -6.20 19.39
N GLY A 567 36.78 -5.25 20.25
CA GLY A 567 35.65 -4.34 19.98
C GLY A 567 35.95 -2.97 19.34
N GLY A 568 37.22 -2.65 19.06
CA GLY A 568 37.65 -1.27 18.79
C GLY A 568 37.04 -0.59 17.55
N LEU A 569 36.94 -1.30 16.41
CA LEU A 569 36.46 -0.71 15.15
C LEU A 569 34.96 -0.36 15.19
N THR A 570 34.15 -1.17 15.87
CA THR A 570 32.69 -1.05 15.86
C THR A 570 32.20 0.15 16.65
N MET A 571 32.84 0.49 17.78
CA MET A 571 32.51 1.71 18.53
C MET A 571 32.78 2.98 17.72
N VAL A 572 33.91 3.06 17.02
CA VAL A 572 34.28 4.23 16.21
C VAL A 572 33.23 4.48 15.12
N LEU A 573 32.69 3.43 14.49
CA LEU A 573 31.63 3.55 13.48
C LEU A 573 30.25 3.95 14.04
N CYS A 574 30.01 3.79 15.35
CA CYS A 574 28.84 4.35 16.03
C CYS A 574 28.99 5.85 16.29
N PHE A 575 30.19 6.32 16.67
CA PHE A 575 30.43 7.72 17.06
C PHE A 575 30.89 8.65 15.91
N ALA A 576 31.51 8.13 14.85
CA ALA A 576 31.99 8.91 13.69
C ALA A 576 30.94 9.73 12.88
N PRO A 577 29.64 9.38 12.79
CA PRO A 577 28.70 10.06 11.88
C PRO A 577 28.51 11.57 12.08
N VAL A 578 28.88 12.11 13.24
CA VAL A 578 28.70 13.54 13.57
C VAL A 578 30.00 14.34 13.45
N VAL A 579 31.16 13.68 13.42
CA VAL A 579 32.47 14.34 13.17
C VAL A 579 32.66 14.62 11.68
N ALA A 580 32.07 13.80 10.80
CA ALA A 580 32.13 13.96 9.34
C ALA A 580 31.45 15.24 8.81
N ILE A 581 30.77 16.02 9.66
CA ILE A 581 30.16 17.32 9.32
C ILE A 581 31.23 18.42 9.13
N TYR A 582 32.46 18.23 9.60
CA TYR A 582 33.51 19.26 9.59
C TYR A 582 34.09 19.67 8.22
N HIS A 583 33.56 19.19 7.09
CA HIS A 583 34.16 19.41 5.77
C HIS A 583 33.18 19.63 4.58
N ILE A 584 31.89 19.93 4.82
CA ILE A 584 30.93 20.39 3.78
C ILE A 584 30.09 21.55 4.33
#